data_AF-A0A7C7ZVQ1-F1
#
_entry.id   AF-A0A7C7ZVQ1-F1
#
_cell.length_a   1.000
_cell.length_b   1.000
_cell.length_c   1.000
_cell.angle_alpha   90.00
_cell.angle_beta   90.00
_cell.angle_gamma   90.00
#
_symmetry.space_group_name_H-M   'P 1'
#
loop_
_entity.id
_entity.type
_entity.pdbx_description
1 polymer ?
#
loop_
_entity_poly.entity_id
_entity_poly.type
_entity_poly.pdbx_seq_one_letter_code
_entity_poly.pdbx_strand_id
1 'polypeptide(L)'
;MEQGNGVLRWVIGFAAAVVLGLGGGGWTTAKAADEVFVCAPDGKIEKEVSANAQLEEFSCFFKQYEGVNTLHFKVGVKNISDKPQRYRVNIFLDNGKGVGGLIPQKTKGGLVKPGETATFVYPVMDMEGKPAAITLMIKSMD
;
A
#
# COMPACT_ATOMS: atom_id res chain seq x y z
N MET A 1 -37.37 -55.30 -10.60
CA MET A 1 -38.39 -54.42 -11.21
C MET A 1 -37.76 -53.05 -11.19
N GLU A 2 -37.24 -52.43 -12.25
CA GLU A 2 -37.69 -52.26 -13.65
C GLU A 2 -36.48 -51.61 -14.40
N GLN A 3 -35.95 -52.18 -15.50
CA GLN A 3 -36.03 -51.73 -16.92
C GLN A 3 -35.87 -50.20 -17.15
N GLY A 4 -35.14 -49.67 -18.14
CA GLY A 4 -34.60 -50.22 -19.40
C GLY A 4 -33.48 -49.33 -19.99
N ASN A 5 -32.65 -49.88 -20.88
CA ASN A 5 -32.67 -49.68 -22.35
C ASN A 5 -32.22 -48.26 -22.80
N GLY A 6 -31.30 -48.06 -23.72
CA GLY A 6 -30.63 -48.96 -24.67
C GLY A 6 -29.43 -48.24 -25.30
N VAL A 7 -28.52 -48.99 -25.95
CA VAL A 7 -28.42 -49.04 -27.43
C VAL A 7 -27.73 -47.77 -27.97
N LEU A 8 -26.66 -47.77 -28.76
CA LEU A 8 -25.94 -48.79 -29.49
C LEU A 8 -24.83 -48.03 -30.25
N ARG A 9 -23.60 -48.56 -30.17
CA ARG A 9 -22.55 -48.64 -31.21
C ARG A 9 -22.41 -47.50 -32.24
N TRP A 10 -21.18 -46.99 -32.29
CA TRP A 10 -20.35 -46.79 -33.50
C TRP A 10 -20.98 -46.10 -34.71
N VAL A 11 -20.53 -44.88 -35.02
CA VAL A 11 -19.89 -44.60 -36.33
C VAL A 11 -18.77 -43.58 -36.13
N ILE A 12 -17.59 -43.98 -36.58
CA ILE A 12 -16.36 -43.20 -36.70
C ILE A 12 -16.55 -42.15 -37.81
N GLY A 13 -16.21 -40.90 -37.52
CA GLY A 13 -16.13 -39.82 -38.51
C GLY A 13 -14.95 -38.91 -38.20
N PHE A 14 -13.75 -39.36 -38.55
CA PHE A 14 -12.58 -38.49 -38.70
C PHE A 14 -12.84 -37.51 -39.84
N ALA A 15 -12.85 -36.21 -39.54
CA ALA A 15 -12.57 -35.16 -40.51
C ALA A 15 -11.92 -33.98 -39.80
N ALA A 16 -10.64 -33.79 -40.08
CA ALA A 16 -9.77 -32.79 -39.51
C ALA A 16 -10.13 -31.38 -40.00
N ALA A 17 -10.04 -30.40 -39.11
CA ALA A 17 -9.66 -29.03 -39.47
C ALA A 17 -8.97 -28.36 -38.27
N VAL A 18 -7.67 -28.18 -38.44
CA VAL A 18 -6.75 -27.45 -37.58
C VAL A 18 -7.11 -25.97 -37.56
N VAL A 19 -7.35 -25.41 -36.37
CA VAL A 19 -7.07 -24.00 -36.04
C VAL A 19 -6.43 -24.04 -34.64
N LEU A 20 -5.11 -24.25 -34.58
CA LEU A 20 -4.12 -23.18 -34.33
C LEU A 20 -4.53 -22.24 -33.19
N GLY A 21 -4.09 -22.63 -31.99
CA GLY A 21 -3.63 -21.77 -30.90
C GLY A 21 -4.40 -20.49 -30.60
N LEU A 22 -5.30 -20.54 -29.62
CA LEU A 22 -5.54 -19.41 -28.72
C LEU A 22 -5.57 -19.95 -27.29
N GLY A 23 -4.38 -19.99 -26.69
CA GLY A 23 -4.21 -20.27 -25.28
C GLY A 23 -4.93 -19.21 -24.43
N GLY A 24 -5.58 -19.68 -23.37
CA GLY A 24 -5.73 -18.97 -22.10
C GLY A 24 -6.24 -17.53 -22.17
N GLY A 25 -7.52 -17.33 -22.46
CA GLY A 25 -8.25 -16.13 -22.07
C GLY A 25 -8.58 -16.12 -20.58
N GLY A 26 -7.59 -16.32 -19.71
CA GLY A 26 -7.71 -16.00 -18.29
C GLY A 26 -7.61 -14.49 -18.15
N TRP A 27 -8.72 -13.80 -17.94
CA TRP A 27 -8.71 -12.42 -17.44
C TRP A 27 -8.17 -12.44 -16.01
N THR A 28 -6.86 -12.56 -15.87
CA THR A 28 -6.17 -12.07 -14.68
C THR A 28 -6.00 -10.57 -14.91
N THR A 29 -6.93 -9.78 -14.41
CA THR A 29 -6.67 -8.36 -14.16
C THR A 29 -5.52 -8.33 -13.15
N ALA A 30 -4.29 -8.31 -13.65
CA ALA A 30 -3.13 -8.02 -12.83
C ALA A 30 -3.38 -6.61 -12.27
N LYS A 31 -3.76 -6.54 -11.00
CA LYS A 31 -3.83 -5.29 -10.26
C LYS A 31 -2.42 -4.71 -10.33
N ALA A 32 -2.22 -3.71 -11.20
CA ALA A 32 -0.96 -3.01 -11.30
C ALA A 32 -0.55 -2.61 -9.88
N ALA A 33 0.65 -3.02 -9.46
CA ALA A 33 1.19 -2.61 -8.18
C ALA A 33 1.26 -1.07 -8.20
N ASP A 34 0.74 -0.43 -7.14
CA ASP A 34 0.76 1.02 -7.04
C ASP A 34 2.23 1.49 -7.17
N GLU A 35 2.52 2.34 -8.15
CA GLU A 35 3.89 2.79 -8.42
C GLU A 35 4.40 3.63 -7.25
N VAL A 36 5.36 3.08 -6.51
CA VAL A 36 6.01 3.77 -5.38
C VAL A 36 7.09 4.70 -5.92
N PHE A 37 7.08 5.95 -5.48
CA PHE A 37 8.02 6.99 -5.89
C PHE A 37 8.52 7.81 -4.69
N VAL A 38 9.61 8.57 -4.93
CA VAL A 38 10.15 9.53 -3.97
C VAL A 38 9.21 10.73 -3.85
N CYS A 39 8.78 11.00 -2.62
CA CYS A 39 7.67 11.91 -2.32
C CYS A 39 7.88 13.36 -2.79
N ALA A 40 9.11 13.87 -2.74
CA ALA A 40 9.50 15.19 -3.22
C ALA A 40 10.96 15.13 -3.69
N PRO A 41 11.46 16.11 -4.47
CA PRO A 41 12.84 16.14 -4.94
C PRO A 41 13.87 16.05 -3.79
N ASP A 42 15.05 15.52 -4.08
CA ASP A 42 16.14 15.43 -3.09
C ASP A 42 16.49 16.81 -2.52
N GLY A 43 16.68 16.87 -1.20
CA GLY A 43 16.92 18.14 -0.48
C GLY A 43 15.67 19.00 -0.23
N LYS A 44 14.48 18.57 -0.68
CA LYS A 44 13.18 19.22 -0.38
C LYS A 44 12.34 18.44 0.64
N ILE A 45 12.94 17.44 1.28
CA ILE A 45 12.32 16.67 2.37
C ILE A 45 13.08 17.00 3.65
N GLU A 46 12.50 17.89 4.45
CA GLU A 46 12.98 18.18 5.80
C GLU A 46 12.45 17.13 6.77
N LYS A 47 13.30 16.62 7.66
CA LYS A 47 12.97 15.56 8.60
C LYS A 47 13.35 15.99 10.02
N GLU A 48 12.36 16.08 10.89
CA GLU A 48 12.54 16.26 12.33
C GLU A 48 12.08 14.99 13.04
N VAL A 49 13.03 14.16 13.46
CA VAL A 49 12.74 12.86 14.09
C VAL A 49 13.23 12.88 15.53
N SER A 50 12.35 12.49 16.46
CA SER A 50 12.70 12.35 17.89
C SER A 50 13.90 11.43 18.06
N ALA A 51 14.73 11.70 19.08
CA ALA A 51 15.88 10.85 19.44
C ALA A 51 15.48 9.41 19.80
N ASN A 52 14.21 9.17 20.12
CA ASN A 52 13.66 7.85 20.44
C ASN A 52 13.14 7.08 19.20
N ALA A 53 13.18 7.70 18.02
CA ALA A 53 12.64 7.17 16.78
C ALA A 53 13.69 7.11 15.67
N GLN A 54 13.57 6.11 14.80
CA GLN A 54 14.30 6.02 13.55
C GLN A 54 13.31 5.88 12.39
N LEU A 55 13.47 6.71 11.36
CA LEU A 55 12.67 6.61 10.15
C LEU A 55 13.25 5.49 9.27
N GLU A 56 12.54 4.37 9.18
CA GLU A 56 12.94 3.20 8.37
C GLU A 56 12.36 3.28 6.95
N GLU A 57 11.13 3.78 6.83
CA GLU A 57 10.44 3.85 5.54
C GLU A 57 9.75 5.20 5.37
N PHE A 58 9.99 5.85 4.22
CA PHE A 58 9.26 7.02 3.78
C PHE A 58 9.09 6.98 2.27
N SER A 59 7.88 6.66 1.81
CA SER A 59 7.60 6.49 0.40
C SER A 59 6.20 6.99 0.03
N CYS A 60 6.00 7.32 -1.24
CA CYS A 60 4.75 7.85 -1.75
C CYS A 60 4.22 7.03 -2.90
N PHE A 61 2.90 6.95 -2.99
CA PHE A 61 2.22 6.33 -4.12
C PHE A 61 0.86 6.97 -4.31
N PHE A 62 0.36 6.95 -5.54
CA PHE A 62 -1.02 7.34 -5.83
C PHE A 62 -1.89 6.09 -5.82
N LYS A 63 -3.05 6.19 -5.15
CA LYS A 63 -4.03 5.12 -5.12
C LYS A 63 -5.43 5.71 -5.10
N GLN A 64 -6.37 5.02 -5.73
CA GLN A 64 -7.77 5.39 -5.64
C GLN A 64 -8.30 5.14 -4.21
N TYR A 65 -8.79 6.20 -3.57
CA TYR A 65 -9.40 6.19 -2.25
C TYR A 65 -10.70 6.98 -2.33
N GLU A 66 -11.82 6.38 -1.90
CA GLU A 66 -13.16 6.99 -1.98
C GLU A 66 -13.53 7.54 -3.37
N GLY A 67 -13.06 6.87 -4.44
CA GLY A 67 -13.35 7.23 -5.83
C GLY A 67 -12.42 8.28 -6.43
N VAL A 68 -11.57 8.92 -5.62
CA VAL A 68 -10.61 9.94 -6.06
C VAL A 68 -9.17 9.43 -6.04
N ASN A 69 -8.35 9.88 -6.99
CA ASN A 69 -6.93 9.57 -6.97
C ASN A 69 -6.26 10.35 -5.82
N THR A 70 -5.73 9.62 -4.84
CA THR A 70 -5.26 10.16 -3.56
C THR A 70 -3.77 9.90 -3.42
N LEU A 71 -3.04 10.89 -2.92
CA LEU A 71 -1.63 10.70 -2.58
C LEU A 71 -1.53 10.00 -1.23
N HIS A 72 -0.78 8.91 -1.15
CA HIS A 72 -0.54 8.18 0.09
C HIS A 72 0.92 8.30 0.51
N PHE A 73 1.15 8.69 1.76
CA PHE A 73 2.46 8.65 2.40
C PHE A 73 2.57 7.41 3.29
N LYS A 74 3.48 6.49 2.96
CA LYS A 74 3.82 5.37 3.82
C LYS A 74 4.98 5.77 4.72
N VAL A 75 4.77 5.68 6.03
CA VAL A 75 5.76 6.05 7.04
C VAL A 75 5.99 4.85 7.95
N GLY A 76 7.22 4.34 7.97
CA GLY A 76 7.69 3.28 8.86
C GLY A 76 8.62 3.85 9.91
N VAL A 77 8.26 3.71 11.18
CA VAL A 77 9.02 4.24 12.32
C VAL A 77 9.47 3.09 13.21
N LYS A 78 10.77 2.99 13.42
CA LYS A 78 11.38 2.09 14.38
C LYS A 78 11.57 2.74 15.73
N ASN A 79 11.24 2.02 16.78
CA ASN A 79 11.52 2.42 18.13
C ASN A 79 12.97 2.07 18.49
N ILE A 80 13.79 3.08 18.75
CA ILE A 80 15.19 2.92 19.18
C ILE A 80 15.39 3.22 20.67
N SER A 81 14.31 3.51 21.40
CA SER A 81 14.34 3.66 22.85
C SER A 81 14.26 2.29 23.56
N ASP A 82 14.48 2.32 24.87
CA ASP A 82 14.40 1.17 25.78
C ASP A 82 12.98 0.86 26.28
N LYS A 83 11.99 1.70 25.94
CA LYS A 83 10.60 1.59 26.39
C LYS A 83 9.63 1.43 25.20
N PRO A 84 8.45 0.83 25.39
CA PRO A 84 7.41 0.87 24.37
C PRO A 84 6.94 2.30 24.08
N GLN A 85 6.84 2.67 22.81
CA GLN A 85 6.58 4.04 22.37
C GLN A 85 5.34 4.18 21.48
N ARG A 86 4.73 5.36 21.54
CA ARG A 86 3.78 5.83 20.53
C ARG A 86 4.35 7.06 19.87
N TYR A 87 4.22 7.13 18.55
CA TYR A 87 4.72 8.25 17.78
C TYR A 87 3.57 9.08 17.22
N ARG A 88 3.72 10.40 17.25
CA ARG A 88 2.92 11.33 16.46
C ARG A 88 3.71 11.70 15.22
N VAL A 89 3.12 11.43 14.07
CA VAL A 89 3.63 11.79 12.75
C VAL A 89 2.84 12.99 12.25
N ASN A 90 3.53 14.03 11.78
CA ASN A 90 2.94 15.12 11.03
C ASN A 90 3.75 15.30 9.74
N ILE A 91 3.05 15.51 8.63
CA ILE A 91 3.61 15.71 7.30
C ILE A 91 2.98 17.01 6.79
N PHE A 92 3.80 18.03 6.61
CA PHE A 92 3.39 19.30 6.05
C PHE A 92 3.86 19.40 4.60
N LEU A 93 2.97 19.87 3.74
CA LEU A 93 3.22 20.04 2.30
C LEU A 93 3.37 21.52 1.97
N ASP A 94 4.07 21.80 0.88
CA ASP A 94 4.32 23.14 0.33
C ASP A 94 3.04 23.90 -0.05
N ASN A 95 1.96 23.19 -0.39
CA ASN A 95 0.65 23.78 -0.67
C ASN A 95 -0.16 24.13 0.59
N GLY A 96 0.44 24.08 1.78
CA GLY A 96 -0.20 24.39 3.05
C GLY A 96 -1.07 23.27 3.64
N LYS A 97 -1.22 22.13 2.94
CA LYS A 97 -1.90 20.96 3.51
C LYS A 97 -1.00 20.28 4.55
N GLY A 98 -1.64 19.74 5.58
CA GLY A 98 -0.98 18.92 6.60
C GLY A 98 -1.75 17.64 6.81
N VAL A 99 -1.04 16.51 6.88
CA VAL A 99 -1.60 15.21 7.24
C VAL A 99 -0.78 14.59 8.36
N GLY A 100 -1.39 13.75 9.16
CA GLY A 100 -0.66 13.10 10.23
C GLY A 100 -1.55 12.21 11.07
N GLY A 101 -0.95 11.65 12.10
CA GLY A 101 -1.65 10.78 13.03
C GLY A 101 -0.69 10.06 13.93
N LEU A 102 -1.14 8.93 14.48
CA LEU A 102 -0.40 8.21 15.50
C LEU A 102 0.08 6.86 14.95
N ILE A 103 1.27 6.45 15.39
CA ILE A 103 1.83 5.11 15.14
C ILE A 103 2.13 4.45 16.49
N PRO A 104 1.47 3.34 16.85
CA PRO A 104 0.31 2.78 16.15
C PRO A 104 -0.92 3.68 16.24
N GLN A 105 -1.81 3.59 15.24
CA GLN A 105 -3.06 4.36 15.20
C GLN A 105 -3.98 4.02 16.38
N LYS A 106 -4.01 2.75 16.78
CA LYS A 106 -4.77 2.22 17.93
C LYS A 106 -3.82 1.59 18.93
N THR A 107 -4.06 1.81 20.23
CA THR A 107 -3.22 1.29 21.32
C THR A 107 -3.73 -0.01 21.94
N LYS A 108 -4.89 -0.52 21.50
CA LYS A 108 -5.45 -1.78 22.02
C LYS A 108 -4.51 -2.99 21.83
N GLY A 109 -3.67 -2.95 20.79
CA GLY A 109 -2.64 -3.98 20.53
C GLY A 109 -1.30 -3.72 21.23
N GLY A 110 -1.20 -2.67 22.04
CA GLY A 110 0.04 -2.19 22.64
C GLY A 110 0.67 -1.02 21.89
N LEU A 111 1.86 -0.65 22.35
CA LEU A 111 2.72 0.37 21.77
C LEU A 111 3.85 -0.29 20.94
N VAL A 112 4.59 0.49 20.16
CA VAL A 112 5.74 -0.02 19.40
C VAL A 112 6.82 -0.44 20.37
N LYS A 113 7.21 -1.72 20.41
CA LYS A 113 8.23 -2.21 21.35
C LYS A 113 9.63 -1.73 20.96
N PRO A 114 10.60 -1.70 21.90
CA PRO A 114 12.01 -1.46 21.58
C PRO A 114 12.50 -2.33 20.42
N GLY A 115 13.15 -1.72 19.43
CA GLY A 115 13.64 -2.37 18.21
C GLY A 115 12.59 -2.68 17.15
N GLU A 116 11.30 -2.58 17.45
CA GLU A 116 10.20 -2.87 16.52
C GLU A 116 9.95 -1.68 15.57
N THR A 117 9.56 -2.00 14.33
CA THR A 117 9.12 -1.02 13.33
C THR A 117 7.62 -1.11 13.15
N ALA A 118 6.94 0.02 13.28
CA ALA A 118 5.51 0.14 13.00
C ALA A 118 5.30 1.09 11.82
N THR A 119 4.37 0.72 10.94
CA THR A 119 4.11 1.45 9.69
C THR A 119 2.67 1.92 9.61
N PHE A 120 2.46 3.11 9.05
CA PHE A 120 1.13 3.60 8.73
C PHE A 120 1.13 4.34 7.39
N VAL A 121 -0.03 4.35 6.73
CA VAL A 121 -0.23 5.04 5.45
C VAL A 121 -1.19 6.20 5.66
N TYR A 122 -0.72 7.41 5.35
CA TYR A 122 -1.49 8.66 5.48
C TYR A 122 -2.01 9.12 4.11
N PRO A 123 -3.32 9.04 3.85
CA PRO A 123 -3.92 9.55 2.61
C PRO A 123 -4.05 11.08 2.66
N VAL A 124 -3.77 11.74 1.53
CA VAL A 124 -3.98 13.17 1.29
C VAL A 124 -4.82 13.33 0.02
N MET A 125 -6.07 13.71 0.22
CA MET A 125 -7.02 13.95 -0.86
C MET A 125 -6.80 15.32 -1.49
N ASP A 126 -7.36 15.48 -2.69
CA ASP A 126 -7.32 16.71 -3.49
C ASP A 126 -5.88 17.21 -3.71
N MET A 127 -5.02 16.31 -4.20
CA MET A 127 -3.67 16.59 -4.65
C MET A 127 -3.64 16.53 -6.18
N GLU A 128 -3.25 17.63 -6.82
CA GLU A 128 -3.10 17.70 -8.29
C GLU A 128 -1.85 16.93 -8.79
N GLY A 129 -0.93 16.59 -7.87
CA GLY A 129 0.31 15.89 -8.18
C GLY A 129 1.19 15.69 -6.95
N LYS A 130 2.49 15.48 -7.18
CA LYS A 130 3.49 15.34 -6.12
C LYS A 130 3.75 16.71 -5.45
N PRO A 131 3.96 16.76 -4.13
CA PRO A 131 4.36 18.00 -3.46
C PRO A 131 5.77 18.44 -3.91
N ALA A 132 6.03 19.74 -3.96
CA ALA A 132 7.36 20.23 -4.30
C ALA A 132 8.31 20.23 -3.09
N ALA A 133 7.77 20.30 -1.88
CA ALA A 133 8.52 20.17 -0.63
C ALA A 133 7.67 19.54 0.48
N ILE A 134 8.34 18.86 1.40
CA ILE A 134 7.72 18.16 2.52
C ILE A 134 8.52 18.42 3.79
N THR A 135 7.81 18.68 4.89
CA THR A 135 8.39 18.62 6.24
C THR A 135 7.74 17.44 6.99
N LEU A 136 8.55 16.41 7.28
CA LEU A 136 8.14 15.24 8.06
C LEU A 136 8.61 15.40 9.51
N MET A 137 7.67 15.40 10.44
CA MET A 137 7.94 15.45 11.87
C MET A 137 7.47 14.17 12.55
N ILE A 138 8.34 13.54 13.32
CA ILE A 138 8.04 12.34 14.12
C ILE A 138 8.42 12.62 15.56
N LYS A 139 7.43 12.69 16.43
CA LYS A 139 7.60 12.93 17.87
C LYS A 139 7.20 11.70 18.66
N SER A 140 8.02 11.30 19.63
CA SER A 140 7.60 10.33 20.64
C SER A 140 6.63 10.98 21.62
N MET A 141 5.69 10.20 22.15
CA MET A 141 4.64 10.66 23.07
C MET A 141 4.96 10.32 24.54
N ASP A 142 6.24 10.38 24.90
CA ASP A 142 6.76 10.13 26.24
C ASP A 142 6.06 10.95 27.36
#